data_AF-A0AAN7IFK6-F1
#
_entry.id   AF-A0AAN7IFK6-F1
#
_cell.length_a   1.000
_cell.length_b   1.000
_cell.length_c   1.000
_cell.angle_alpha   90.00
_cell.angle_beta   90.00
_cell.angle_gamma   90.00
#
_symmetry.space_group_name_H-M   'P 1'
#
loop_
_entity.id
_entity.type
_entity.pdbx_description
1 polymer ?
#
loop_
_entity_poly.entity_id
_entity_poly.type
_entity_poly.pdbx_seq_one_letter_code
_entity_poly.pdbx_strand_id
1 'polypeptide(L)'
;MESSSSSSASLNRRASRTCYRPSPSKLVLVVSWTENNPRKRFYRCPNYWVGRKCKYFQWVDDEICPRGKVLIPEQRHIILRLQAEDSTCKKREKCLAMSLILALLMCGICLCIILVFW
;
A
#
# COMPACT_ATOMS: atom_id res chain seq x y z
N MET A 1 -22.86 32.43 34.54
CA MET A 1 -21.69 31.54 34.45
C MET A 1 -21.74 30.89 33.08
N GLU A 2 -21.05 31.50 32.11
CA GLU A 2 -20.95 31.01 30.74
C GLU A 2 -20.05 29.77 30.67
N SER A 3 -20.46 28.77 29.89
CA SER A 3 -19.58 27.69 29.44
C SER A 3 -19.57 27.71 27.92
N SER A 4 -18.65 28.52 27.38
CA SER A 4 -18.39 28.63 25.96
C SER A 4 -17.75 27.34 25.45
N SER A 5 -18.52 26.53 24.73
CA SER A 5 -18.02 25.38 23.98
C SER A 5 -17.39 25.87 22.68
N SER A 6 -16.09 26.20 22.72
CA SER A 6 -15.34 26.67 21.56
C SER A 6 -14.77 25.49 20.75
N SER A 7 -15.45 25.21 19.65
CA SER A 7 -15.11 24.25 18.59
C SER A 7 -13.74 24.56 17.97
N SER A 8 -12.70 23.84 18.36
CA SER A 8 -11.30 24.00 17.91
C SER A 8 -10.99 23.39 16.53
N ALA A 9 -12.00 23.03 15.73
CA ALA A 9 -11.83 22.29 14.48
C ALA A 9 -11.56 23.18 13.23
N SER A 10 -11.65 24.51 13.34
CA SER A 10 -11.68 25.41 12.17
C SER A 10 -10.39 26.18 11.88
N LEU A 11 -9.42 26.23 12.80
CA LEU A 11 -8.20 27.05 12.62
C LEU A 11 -7.08 26.38 11.79
N ASN A 12 -7.15 25.06 11.54
CA ASN A 12 -6.06 24.34 10.88
C ASN A 12 -6.05 24.40 9.33
N ARG A 13 -7.09 24.95 8.68
CA ARG A 13 -7.16 24.91 7.20
C ARG A 13 -6.37 26.03 6.49
N ARG A 14 -5.86 27.05 7.20
CA ARG A 14 -5.15 28.21 6.61
C ARG A 14 -3.79 28.52 7.23
N ALA A 15 -3.20 27.60 8.00
CA ALA A 15 -1.85 27.81 8.52
C ALA A 15 -0.83 27.94 7.37
N SER A 16 -0.02 28.99 7.39
CA SER A 16 1.06 29.22 6.44
C SER A 16 2.00 28.00 6.42
N ARG A 17 2.13 27.35 5.26
CA ARG A 17 2.91 26.12 5.09
C ARG A 17 4.39 26.44 4.90
N THR A 18 4.98 27.07 5.91
CA THR A 18 6.40 27.43 5.93
C THR A 18 7.08 26.93 7.20
N CYS A 19 8.39 26.73 7.13
CA CYS A 19 9.18 26.34 8.30
C CYS A 19 9.55 27.56 9.18
N TYR A 20 9.82 27.33 10.47
CA TYR A 20 10.11 28.37 11.48
C TYR A 20 11.51 29.03 11.37
N ARG A 21 12.08 29.13 10.17
CA ARG A 21 13.41 29.72 9.96
C ARG A 21 13.34 31.20 9.61
N PRO A 22 14.43 31.96 9.83
CA PRO A 22 14.53 33.36 9.39
C PRO A 22 14.26 33.55 7.89
N SER A 23 14.67 32.58 7.07
CA SER A 23 14.24 32.46 5.67
C SER A 23 13.29 31.26 5.53
N PRO A 24 11.97 31.47 5.66
CA PRO A 24 10.98 30.40 5.60
C PRO A 24 10.88 29.83 4.18
N SER A 25 10.98 28.51 4.06
CA SER A 25 10.73 27.79 2.81
C SER A 25 9.35 27.12 2.83
N LYS A 26 8.70 27.02 1.66
CA LYS A 26 7.45 26.28 1.49
C LYS A 26 7.66 24.81 1.85
N LEU A 27 6.76 24.25 2.65
CA LEU A 27 6.80 22.85 3.07
C LEU A 27 6.39 21.90 1.94
N VAL A 28 7.01 20.73 1.93
CA VAL A 28 6.70 19.64 0.99
C VAL A 28 5.86 18.59 1.71
N LEU A 29 4.79 18.13 1.06
CA LEU A 29 3.97 17.01 1.52
C LEU A 29 4.63 15.68 1.12
N VAL A 30 4.77 14.77 2.08
CA VAL A 30 5.41 13.47 1.89
C VAL A 30 4.51 12.37 2.45
N VAL A 31 4.55 11.20 1.82
CA VAL A 31 3.89 9.98 2.31
C VAL A 31 4.94 9.11 2.99
N SER A 32 4.67 8.69 4.22
CA SER A 32 5.49 7.72 4.94
C SER A 32 5.22 6.31 4.42
N TRP A 33 6.30 5.56 4.24
CA TRP A 33 6.29 4.16 3.82
C TRP A 33 6.83 3.22 4.89
N THR A 34 7.02 3.72 6.11
CA THR A 34 7.47 2.91 7.25
C THR A 34 6.38 1.93 7.69
N GLU A 35 6.75 0.77 8.21
CA GLU A 35 5.79 -0.24 8.70
C GLU A 35 4.87 0.29 9.80
N ASN A 36 5.39 1.15 10.68
CA ASN A 36 4.62 1.75 11.79
C ASN A 36 3.74 2.94 11.37
N ASN A 37 3.99 3.53 10.21
CA ASN A 37 3.23 4.68 9.70
C ASN A 37 2.93 4.52 8.20
N PRO A 38 2.29 3.41 7.79
CA PRO A 38 2.10 3.13 6.38
C PRO A 38 1.14 4.15 5.78
N ARG A 39 1.53 4.75 4.66
CA ARG A 39 0.75 5.74 3.90
C ARG A 39 0.39 7.01 4.68
N LYS A 40 0.98 7.24 5.85
CA LYS A 40 0.72 8.43 6.67
C LYS A 40 1.43 9.65 6.11
N ARG A 41 0.72 10.76 5.92
CA ARG A 41 1.23 11.97 5.29
C ARG A 41 1.82 12.94 6.31
N PHE A 42 2.93 13.58 5.97
CA PHE A 42 3.57 14.61 6.78
C PHE A 42 4.14 15.74 5.93
N TYR A 43 4.23 16.94 6.50
CA TYR A 43 5.00 18.04 5.95
C TYR A 43 6.44 17.99 6.43
N ARG A 44 7.39 18.27 5.52
CA ARG A 44 8.79 18.52 5.87
C ARG A 44 9.34 19.74 5.14
N CYS A 45 10.41 20.32 5.68
CA CYS A 45 11.17 21.33 4.94
C CYS A 45 11.92 20.68 3.76
N PRO A 46 11.99 21.32 2.58
CA PRO A 46 12.82 20.84 1.47
C PRO A 46 14.30 20.74 1.84
N ASN A 47 14.79 21.67 2.66
CA ASN A 47 16.18 21.73 3.15
C ASN A 47 16.45 20.79 4.34
N TYR A 48 15.69 19.70 4.47
CA TYR A 48 15.87 18.71 5.53
C TYR A 48 17.23 17.99 5.42
N TRP A 49 17.69 17.72 4.19
CA TRP A 49 18.92 16.96 3.91
C TRP A 49 20.13 17.81 3.49
N VAL A 50 19.99 19.14 3.41
CA VAL A 50 20.99 20.02 2.79
C VAL A 50 21.43 21.14 3.76
N GLY A 51 22.72 21.47 3.75
CA GLY A 51 23.29 22.61 4.50
C GLY A 51 22.98 22.58 5.99
N ARG A 52 22.62 23.74 6.58
CA ARG A 52 21.99 23.75 7.92
C ARG A 52 20.66 23.01 7.79
N LYS A 53 20.56 21.79 8.31
CA LYS A 53 19.38 20.92 8.19
C LYS A 53 18.16 21.50 8.90
N CYS A 54 17.08 21.77 8.17
CA CYS A 54 15.82 22.21 8.78
C CYS A 54 15.00 20.98 9.19
N LYS A 55 14.85 20.76 10.49
CA LYS A 55 14.13 19.58 11.03
C LYS A 55 12.62 19.79 11.16
N TYR A 56 12.04 20.75 10.43
CA TYR A 56 10.59 20.94 10.46
C TYR A 56 9.89 19.65 10.01
N PHE A 57 8.93 19.21 10.83
CA PHE A 57 8.13 18.02 10.62
C PHE A 57 6.74 18.23 11.23
N GLN A 58 5.68 17.87 10.51
CA GLN A 58 4.31 17.88 11.04
C GLN A 58 3.46 16.80 10.36
N TRP A 59 2.79 15.94 11.14
CA TRP A 59 1.82 15.00 10.59
C TRP A 59 0.60 15.72 10.02
N VAL A 60 0.12 15.26 8.87
CA VAL A 60 -1.14 15.70 8.27
C VAL A 60 -2.29 14.81 8.72
N ASP A 61 -2.04 13.51 8.74
CA ASP A 61 -3.03 12.53 9.17
C ASP A 61 -2.91 12.31 10.68
N ASP A 62 -4.05 12.01 11.31
CA ASP A 62 -4.11 11.69 12.73
C ASP A 62 -3.34 10.40 13.05
N GLU A 63 -3.07 10.19 14.34
CA GLU A 63 -2.49 8.93 14.78
C GLU A 63 -3.47 7.77 14.57
N ILE A 64 -2.95 6.65 14.05
CA ILE A 64 -3.71 5.42 13.94
C ILE A 64 -4.07 4.98 15.37
N CYS A 65 -5.36 4.71 15.62
CA CYS A 65 -5.81 4.26 16.93
C CYS A 65 -5.06 2.99 17.38
N PRO A 66 -4.90 2.73 18.69
CA PRO A 66 -4.13 1.57 19.18
C PRO A 66 -4.57 0.24 18.56
N ARG A 67 -5.88 0.05 18.37
CA ARG A 67 -6.44 -1.11 17.69
C ARG A 67 -6.02 -1.21 16.22
N GLY A 68 -5.99 -0.08 15.49
CA GLY A 68 -5.56 -0.04 14.10
C GLY A 68 -4.07 -0.38 13.92
N LYS A 69 -3.22 -0.03 14.90
CA LYS A 69 -1.79 -0.39 14.89
C LYS A 69 -1.55 -1.90 14.95
N VAL A 70 -2.51 -2.67 15.48
CA VAL A 70 -2.45 -4.14 15.53
C VAL A 70 -3.14 -4.75 14.30
N LEU A 71 -4.39 -4.31 14.02
CA LEU A 71 -5.20 -4.91 12.96
C LEU A 71 -4.64 -4.68 11.55
N ILE A 72 -4.08 -3.50 11.26
CA ILE A 72 -3.61 -3.18 9.90
C ILE A 72 -2.44 -4.11 9.49
N PRO A 73 -1.39 -4.29 10.31
CA PRO A 73 -0.33 -5.28 10.01
C PRO A 73 -0.85 -6.72 9.88
N GLU A 74 -1.72 -7.16 10.80
CA GLU A 74 -2.28 -8.52 10.77
C GLU A 74 -3.07 -8.77 9.48
N GLN A 75 -3.97 -7.86 9.12
CA GLN A 75 -4.76 -7.96 7.90
C GLN A 75 -3.88 -7.95 6.66
N ARG A 76 -2.83 -7.11 6.63
CA ARG A 76 -1.87 -7.09 5.52
C ARG A 76 -1.17 -8.44 5.36
N HIS A 77 -0.74 -9.07 6.46
CA HIS A 77 -0.11 -10.38 6.43
C HIS A 77 -1.07 -11.46 5.89
N ILE A 78 -2.33 -11.43 6.31
CA ILE A 78 -3.37 -12.34 5.81
C ILE A 78 -3.57 -12.16 4.30
N ILE A 79 -3.70 -10.92 3.82
CA ILE A 79 -3.86 -10.63 2.38
C ILE A 79 -2.69 -11.19 1.57
N LEU A 80 -1.45 -10.97 2.03
CA LEU A 80 -0.26 -11.47 1.34
C LEU A 80 -0.23 -13.00 1.29
N ARG A 81 -0.59 -13.67 2.40
CA ARG A 81 -0.70 -15.13 2.46
C ARG A 81 -1.74 -15.66 1.47
N LEU A 82 -2.95 -15.10 1.51
CA LEU A 82 -4.05 -15.51 0.64
C LEU A 82 -3.70 -15.28 -0.84
N GLN A 83 -3.02 -14.19 -1.17
CA GLN A 83 -2.54 -13.94 -2.53
C GLN A 83 -1.49 -14.97 -2.98
N ALA A 84 -0.59 -15.39 -2.09
CA ALA A 84 0.38 -16.44 -2.39
C ALA A 84 -0.31 -17.81 -2.62
N GLU A 85 -1.29 -18.16 -1.79
CA GLU A 85 -2.09 -19.38 -1.94
C GLU A 85 -2.91 -19.37 -3.23
N ASP A 86 -3.62 -18.27 -3.53
CA ASP A 86 -4.38 -18.09 -4.79
C ASP A 86 -3.46 -18.22 -6.02
N SER A 87 -2.28 -17.59 -5.98
CA SER A 87 -1.32 -17.68 -7.08
C SER A 87 -0.82 -19.11 -7.31
N THR A 88 -0.69 -19.89 -6.23
CA THR A 88 -0.25 -21.29 -6.29
C THR A 88 -1.35 -22.18 -6.83
N CYS A 89 -2.59 -22.00 -6.36
CA CYS A 89 -3.76 -22.72 -6.85
C CYS A 89 -3.97 -22.49 -8.35
N LYS A 90 -3.95 -21.22 -8.80
CA LYS A 90 -4.07 -20.85 -10.22
C LYS A 90 -2.98 -21.46 -11.09
N LYS A 91 -1.74 -21.55 -10.60
CA LYS A 91 -0.65 -22.21 -11.33
C LYS A 91 -0.92 -23.71 -11.51
N ARG A 92 -1.39 -24.39 -10.45
CA ARG A 92 -1.75 -25.81 -10.49
C ARG A 92 -2.89 -26.07 -11.46
N GLU A 93 -3.96 -25.28 -11.38
CA GLU A 93 -5.11 -25.36 -12.28
C GLU A 93 -4.67 -25.24 -13.75
N LYS A 94 -3.88 -24.21 -14.08
CA LYS A 94 -3.34 -24.02 -15.44
C LYS A 94 -2.46 -25.18 -15.89
N CYS A 95 -1.61 -25.70 -15.00
CA CYS A 95 -0.76 -26.85 -15.31
C CYS A 95 -1.60 -28.09 -15.65
N LEU A 96 -2.61 -28.39 -14.82
CA LEU A 96 -3.54 -29.51 -15.07
C LEU A 96 -4.34 -29.32 -16.36
N ALA A 97 -4.88 -28.12 -16.60
CA ALA A 97 -5.61 -27.82 -17.82
C ALA A 97 -4.73 -28.01 -19.06
N MET A 98 -3.49 -27.53 -19.04
CA MET A 98 -2.52 -27.74 -20.12
C MET A 98 -2.18 -29.22 -20.32
N SER A 99 -1.99 -29.99 -19.24
CA SER A 99 -1.75 -31.44 -19.33
C SER A 99 -2.93 -32.19 -19.93
N LEU A 100 -4.17 -31.85 -19.56
CA LEU A 100 -5.38 -32.46 -20.12
C LEU A 100 -5.53 -32.14 -21.62
N ILE A 101 -5.31 -30.88 -22.02
CA ILE A 101 -5.36 -30.48 -23.43
C ILE A 101 -4.32 -31.27 -24.24
N LEU A 102 -3.08 -31.37 -23.75
CA LEU A 102 -2.03 -32.12 -24.43
C LEU A 102 -2.37 -33.61 -24.54
N ALA A 103 -2.92 -34.22 -23.49
CA ALA A 103 -3.33 -35.62 -23.51
C ALA A 103 -4.45 -35.88 -24.53
N LEU A 104 -5.45 -34.99 -24.61
CA LEU A 104 -6.54 -35.08 -25.60
C LEU A 104 -6.01 -34.96 -27.04
N LEU A 105 -5.08 -34.04 -27.29
CA LEU A 105 -4.44 -33.89 -28.60
C LEU A 105 -3.67 -35.16 -28.99
N MET A 106 -2.88 -35.71 -28.06
CA MET A 106 -2.13 -36.95 -28.29
C MET A 106 -3.07 -38.13 -28.57
N CYS A 107 -4.14 -38.30 -27.78
CA CYS A 107 -5.13 -39.34 -28.02
C CYS A 107 -5.79 -39.19 -29.40
N GLY A 108 -6.16 -37.96 -29.78
CA GLY A 108 -6.73 -37.66 -31.10
C GLY A 108 -5.79 -38.03 -32.23
N ILE A 109 -4.50 -37.70 -32.12
CA ILE A 109 -3.48 -38.07 -33.12
C ILE A 109 -3.35 -39.60 -33.23
N CYS A 110 -3.26 -40.31 -32.09
CA CYS A 110 -3.18 -41.78 -32.09
C CYS A 110 -4.40 -42.44 -32.76
N LEU A 111 -5.61 -41.95 -32.46
CA LEU A 111 -6.84 -42.44 -33.10
C LEU A 111 -6.83 -42.20 -34.61
N CYS A 112 -6.40 -41.02 -35.07
CA CYS A 112 -6.27 -40.74 -36.51
C CYS A 112 -5.30 -41.69 -37.20
N ILE A 113 -4.14 -41.98 -36.60
CA ILE A 113 -3.17 -42.92 -37.16
C ILE A 113 -3.79 -44.31 -37.27
N ILE A 114 -4.45 -44.81 -36.21
CA ILE A 114 -5.11 -46.11 -36.24
C ILE A 114 -6.15 -46.18 -37.36
N LEU A 115 -6.99 -45.16 -37.52
CA LEU A 115 -8.03 -45.13 -38.55
C LEU A 115 -7.50 -45.00 -39.99
N VAL A 116 -6.29 -44.48 -40.19
CA VAL A 116 -5.69 -44.30 -41.53
C VAL A 116 -4.85 -45.49 -41.95
N PHE A 117 -4.22 -46.18 -41.00
CA PHE A 117 -3.25 -47.25 -41.27
C PHE A 117 -3.79 -48.68 -41.00
N TRP A 118 -5.03 -48.81 -40.54
CA TRP A 118 -5.77 -50.07 -40.41
C TRP A 118 -7.09 -49.97 -41.15
#